data_AF-A0A3N5I6H9-F1
#
_entry.id   AF-A0A3N5I6H9-F1
#
_cell.length_a   1.000
_cell.length_b   1.000
_cell.length_c   1.000
_cell.angle_alpha   90.00
_cell.angle_beta   90.00
_cell.angle_gamma   90.00
#
_symmetry.space_group_name_H-M   'P 1'
#
loop_
_entity.id
_entity.type
_entity.pdbx_description
1 polymer ?
#
loop_
_entity_poly.entity_id
_entity_poly.type
_entity_poly.pdbx_seq_one_letter_code
_entity_poly.pdbx_strand_id
1 'polypeptide(L)'
;GSWLNAMTPTLAVPGNHEQAKLPDGSRRLSHHWKSQFALPSNGPAGLEESCYTVTYQDMRLIALNSNEKLEQQAEWLKSVLEENTSKWVVLTFHHPVFSTAKDRDNAALRALWKPIIDQYRVDLVLQGHDHTYGRTGLDVPDQLNASPEVAVPVTLGNVATGVQAREPRTGTVYVVSVSGPKMYNINRRPFMKRVGEDTQLYQVISIAGDKLRFEARTAVGQLYDAFELVKRDGEPNQLTEIPAEVAEHTRPIVEEEAPVGK
;
A
#
# COMPACT_ATOMS: atom_id res chain seq x y z
N GLY A 1 -17.84 -11.70 16.01
CA GLY A 1 -18.58 -11.62 14.74
C GLY A 1 -18.63 -12.95 14.01
N SER A 2 -19.12 -14.03 14.66
CA SER A 2 -19.09 -15.38 14.08
C SER A 2 -19.91 -15.51 12.79
N TRP A 3 -21.02 -14.78 12.65
CA TRP A 3 -21.86 -14.84 11.46
C TRP A 3 -21.24 -14.13 10.24
N LEU A 4 -20.71 -12.91 10.40
CA LEU A 4 -20.10 -12.17 9.28
C LEU A 4 -18.88 -12.91 8.71
N ASN A 5 -18.01 -13.41 9.58
CA ASN A 5 -16.83 -14.18 9.17
C ASN A 5 -17.18 -15.56 8.58
N ALA A 6 -18.41 -16.05 8.76
CA ALA A 6 -18.90 -17.29 8.16
C ALA A 6 -19.58 -17.08 6.81
N MET A 7 -19.94 -15.84 6.46
CA MET A 7 -20.68 -15.50 5.23
C MET A 7 -19.82 -14.76 4.20
N THR A 8 -18.74 -14.12 4.64
CA THR A 8 -17.82 -13.36 3.77
C THR A 8 -16.40 -13.89 3.91
N PRO A 9 -15.71 -14.27 2.81
CA PRO A 9 -14.31 -14.67 2.85
C PRO A 9 -13.44 -13.55 3.44
N THR A 10 -12.58 -13.92 4.39
CA THR A 10 -11.58 -12.99 4.97
C THR A 10 -10.21 -13.34 4.41
N LEU A 11 -9.61 -12.41 3.67
CA LEU A 11 -8.25 -12.54 3.14
C LEU A 11 -7.31 -11.70 4.01
N ALA A 12 -6.67 -12.35 4.98
CA ALA A 12 -5.82 -11.68 5.96
C ALA A 12 -4.36 -11.61 5.48
N VAL A 13 -3.66 -10.55 5.89
CA VAL A 13 -2.22 -10.34 5.65
C VAL A 13 -1.55 -10.12 7.01
N PRO A 14 -0.43 -10.81 7.31
CA PRO A 14 0.23 -10.64 8.60
C PRO A 14 0.96 -9.30 8.69
N GLY A 15 0.78 -8.61 9.81
CA GLY A 15 1.57 -7.46 10.20
C GLY A 15 2.62 -7.80 11.25
N ASN A 16 3.25 -6.75 11.79
CA ASN A 16 4.29 -6.87 12.80
C ASN A 16 3.75 -7.33 14.17
N HIS A 17 2.43 -7.31 14.36
CA HIS A 17 1.75 -7.77 15.59
C HIS A 17 1.38 -9.26 15.53
N GLU A 18 1.42 -9.87 14.35
CA GLU A 18 1.19 -11.29 14.15
C GLU A 18 2.49 -12.11 14.34
N GLN A 19 3.60 -11.42 14.63
CA GLN A 19 4.92 -12.00 14.82
C GLN A 19 5.17 -12.35 16.30
N ALA A 20 5.59 -13.58 16.57
CA ALA A 20 6.09 -14.01 17.88
C ALA A 20 7.60 -13.74 17.98
N LYS A 21 8.04 -13.22 19.14
CA LYS A 21 9.46 -13.06 19.45
C LYS A 21 10.07 -14.38 19.92
N LEU A 22 11.21 -14.76 19.36
CA LEU A 22 11.97 -15.94 19.76
C LEU A 22 13.00 -15.61 20.85
N PRO A 23 13.54 -16.61 21.57
CA PRO A 23 14.53 -16.39 22.63
C PRO A 23 15.81 -15.68 22.15
N ASP A 24 16.20 -15.89 20.89
CA ASP A 24 17.34 -15.24 20.23
C ASP A 24 17.04 -13.79 19.79
N GLY A 25 15.83 -13.29 20.04
CA GLY A 25 15.39 -11.95 19.67
C GLY A 25 14.84 -11.82 18.26
N SER A 26 14.99 -12.85 17.42
CA SER A 26 14.38 -12.88 16.09
C SER A 26 12.85 -12.99 16.18
N ARG A 27 12.17 -12.76 15.05
CA ARG A 27 10.72 -12.83 14.94
C ARG A 27 10.33 -13.87 13.90
N ARG A 28 9.21 -14.53 14.15
CA ARG A 28 8.56 -15.43 13.20
C ARG A 28 7.05 -15.25 13.24
N LEU A 29 6.37 -15.61 12.17
CA LEU A 29 4.91 -15.63 12.18
C LEU A 29 4.42 -16.53 13.33
N SER A 30 3.46 -16.02 14.10
CA SER A 30 2.93 -16.71 15.26
C SER A 30 2.25 -18.01 14.83
N HIS A 31 2.42 -19.07 15.63
CA HIS A 31 1.75 -20.35 15.41
C HIS A 31 0.21 -20.23 15.45
N HIS A 32 -0.33 -19.17 16.05
CA HIS A 32 -1.75 -18.88 16.05
C HIS A 32 -2.29 -18.48 14.66
N TRP A 33 -1.45 -17.98 13.74
CA TRP A 33 -1.89 -17.53 12.42
C TRP A 33 -2.62 -18.64 11.65
N LYS A 34 -1.95 -19.78 11.47
CA LYS A 34 -2.51 -20.96 10.79
C LYS A 34 -3.68 -21.62 11.54
N SER A 35 -3.83 -21.33 12.83
CA SER A 35 -4.98 -21.82 13.61
C SER A 35 -6.21 -20.91 13.46
N GLN A 36 -6.02 -19.65 13.08
CA GLN A 36 -7.09 -18.65 12.96
C GLN A 36 -7.59 -18.53 11.52
N PHE A 37 -6.71 -18.68 10.54
CA PHE A 37 -7.01 -18.51 9.13
C PHE A 37 -6.72 -19.79 8.35
N ALA A 38 -7.51 -20.02 7.30
CA ALA A 38 -7.25 -21.00 6.27
C ALA A 38 -7.12 -20.23 4.95
N LEU A 39 -5.88 -19.91 4.57
CA LEU A 39 -5.58 -19.05 3.43
C LEU A 39 -4.91 -19.87 2.31
N PRO A 40 -4.82 -19.34 1.09
CA PRO A 40 -4.13 -20.06 0.02
C PRO A 40 -2.64 -20.27 0.34
N SER A 41 -2.10 -21.39 -0.11
CA SER A 41 -0.69 -21.78 0.02
C SER A 41 0.07 -21.70 -1.30
N ASN A 42 -0.39 -20.88 -2.25
CA ASN A 42 0.17 -20.73 -3.61
C ASN A 42 1.26 -19.65 -3.71
N GLY A 43 1.79 -19.21 -2.56
CA GLY A 43 2.94 -18.31 -2.48
C GLY A 43 4.29 -19.03 -2.59
N PRO A 44 5.40 -18.30 -2.38
CA PRO A 44 6.73 -18.89 -2.38
C PRO A 44 6.93 -19.81 -1.16
N ALA A 45 7.81 -20.81 -1.33
CA ALA A 45 8.08 -21.81 -0.31
C ALA A 45 8.49 -21.18 1.04
N GLY A 46 7.86 -21.66 2.11
CA GLY A 46 8.05 -21.18 3.47
C GLY A 46 7.38 -19.85 3.78
N LEU A 47 6.43 -19.39 2.95
CA LEU A 47 5.51 -18.27 3.24
C LEU A 47 4.04 -18.68 3.05
N GLU A 48 3.73 -19.97 3.15
CA GLU A 48 2.38 -20.52 2.97
C GLU A 48 1.39 -19.79 3.90
N GLU A 49 0.22 -19.42 3.36
CA GLU A 49 -0.84 -18.69 4.07
C GLU A 49 -0.46 -17.28 4.55
N SER A 50 0.74 -16.78 4.21
CA SER A 50 1.21 -15.43 4.56
C SER A 50 1.54 -14.56 3.34
N CYS A 51 1.83 -15.21 2.21
CA CYS A 51 2.05 -14.62 0.90
C CYS A 51 1.29 -15.48 -0.10
N TYR A 52 0.35 -14.90 -0.86
CA TYR A 52 -0.54 -15.67 -1.73
C TYR A 52 -1.23 -14.79 -2.76
N THR A 53 -1.88 -15.42 -3.73
CA THR A 53 -2.75 -14.73 -4.68
C THR A 53 -4.14 -15.37 -4.76
N VAL A 54 -5.16 -14.54 -4.94
CA VAL A 54 -6.52 -14.95 -5.26
C VAL A 54 -6.96 -14.18 -6.50
N THR A 55 -7.65 -14.85 -7.42
CA THR A 55 -8.37 -14.18 -8.50
C THR A 55 -9.86 -14.24 -8.19
N TYR A 56 -10.49 -13.07 -8.13
CA TYR A 56 -11.93 -12.95 -7.95
C TYR A 56 -12.50 -12.15 -9.12
N GLN A 57 -13.27 -12.82 -9.97
CA GLN A 57 -13.66 -12.31 -11.29
C GLN A 57 -12.41 -11.87 -12.08
N ASP A 58 -12.37 -10.63 -12.56
CA ASP A 58 -11.28 -10.08 -13.36
C ASP A 58 -10.27 -9.27 -12.52
N MET A 59 -10.24 -9.52 -11.21
CA MET A 59 -9.29 -8.91 -10.27
C MET A 59 -8.35 -9.96 -9.68
N ARG A 60 -7.06 -9.73 -9.88
CA ARG A 60 -5.95 -10.40 -9.21
C ARG A 60 -5.62 -9.66 -7.92
N LEU A 61 -5.91 -10.27 -6.78
CA LEU A 61 -5.42 -9.81 -5.48
C LEU A 61 -4.13 -10.56 -5.14
N ILE A 62 -3.10 -9.83 -4.73
CA ILE A 62 -1.81 -10.37 -4.31
C ILE A 62 -1.51 -9.90 -2.88
N ALA A 63 -1.47 -10.84 -1.95
CA ALA A 63 -1.12 -10.62 -0.56
C ALA A 63 0.37 -10.90 -0.35
N LEU A 64 1.12 -9.94 0.21
CA LEU A 64 2.55 -10.09 0.52
C LEU A 64 2.81 -9.99 2.03
N ASN A 65 3.82 -10.70 2.52
CA ASN A 65 4.26 -10.65 3.91
C ASN A 65 5.42 -9.67 4.05
N SER A 66 5.15 -8.42 4.42
CA SER A 66 6.17 -7.39 4.58
C SER A 66 7.06 -7.52 5.84
N ASN A 67 7.07 -8.66 6.53
CA ASN A 67 7.89 -8.90 7.72
C ASN A 67 9.17 -9.70 7.43
N GLU A 68 9.22 -10.47 6.35
CA GLU A 68 10.31 -11.42 6.08
C GLU A 68 10.46 -11.72 4.59
N LYS A 69 11.64 -12.21 4.18
CA LYS A 69 11.94 -12.72 2.82
C LYS A 69 11.53 -11.78 1.68
N LEU A 70 11.84 -10.49 1.79
CA LEU A 70 11.37 -9.47 0.85
C LEU A 70 11.91 -9.69 -0.58
N GLU A 71 13.15 -10.13 -0.72
CA GLU A 71 13.83 -10.40 -1.98
C GLU A 71 13.19 -11.60 -2.69
N GLN A 72 12.99 -12.72 -1.97
CA GLN A 72 12.32 -13.90 -2.51
C GLN A 72 10.89 -13.57 -2.96
N GLN A 73 10.18 -12.74 -2.19
CA GLN A 73 8.84 -12.28 -2.57
C GLN A 73 8.86 -11.33 -3.77
N ALA A 74 9.93 -10.55 -3.97
CA ALA A 74 10.07 -9.69 -5.14
C ALA A 74 10.18 -10.53 -6.42
N GLU A 75 11.02 -11.57 -6.41
CA GLU A 75 11.16 -12.51 -7.53
C GLU A 75 9.82 -13.23 -7.83
N TRP A 76 9.14 -13.70 -6.78
CA TRP A 76 7.82 -14.33 -6.91
C TRP A 76 6.74 -13.36 -7.40
N LEU A 77 6.73 -12.12 -6.91
CA LEU A 77 5.78 -11.09 -7.35
C LEU A 77 5.95 -10.82 -8.85
N LYS A 78 7.20 -10.73 -9.31
CA LYS A 78 7.51 -10.56 -10.73
C LYS A 78 6.92 -11.69 -11.57
N SER A 79 7.13 -12.96 -11.19
CA SER A 79 6.56 -14.08 -11.95
C SER A 79 5.03 -14.09 -11.94
N VAL A 80 4.40 -13.78 -10.80
CA VAL A 80 2.93 -13.70 -10.70
C VAL A 80 2.37 -12.60 -11.61
N LEU A 81 3.05 -11.46 -11.73
CA LEU A 81 2.63 -10.35 -12.57
C LEU A 81 2.90 -10.60 -14.06
N GLU A 82 4.00 -11.29 -14.41
CA GLU A 82 4.30 -11.71 -15.79
C GLU A 82 3.25 -12.68 -16.34
N GLU A 83 2.76 -13.59 -15.50
CA GLU A 83 1.76 -14.60 -15.87
C GLU A 83 0.31 -14.09 -15.72
N ASN A 84 0.11 -12.86 -15.25
CA ASN A 84 -1.21 -12.36 -14.94
C ASN A 84 -2.05 -12.04 -16.20
N THR A 85 -3.25 -12.63 -16.26
CA THR A 85 -4.25 -12.35 -17.30
C THR A 85 -5.43 -11.52 -16.79
N SER A 86 -5.53 -11.26 -15.49
CA SER A 86 -6.62 -10.44 -14.93
C SER A 86 -6.44 -8.98 -15.26
N LYS A 87 -7.53 -8.28 -15.58
CA LYS A 87 -7.52 -6.85 -15.92
C LYS A 87 -7.08 -5.97 -14.76
N TRP A 88 -7.59 -6.25 -13.56
CA TRP A 88 -7.30 -5.46 -12.36
C TRP A 88 -6.28 -6.17 -11.49
N VAL A 89 -5.25 -5.45 -11.06
CA VAL A 89 -4.22 -5.97 -10.15
C VAL A 89 -4.20 -5.12 -8.89
N VAL A 90 -4.47 -5.76 -7.76
CA VAL A 90 -4.45 -5.13 -6.44
C VAL A 90 -3.44 -5.86 -5.56
N LEU A 91 -2.53 -5.11 -4.95
CA LEU A 91 -1.62 -5.63 -3.93
C LEU A 91 -2.10 -5.23 -2.55
N THR A 92 -1.87 -6.09 -1.56
CA THR A 92 -2.13 -5.78 -0.16
C THR A 92 -1.03 -6.32 0.75
N PHE A 93 -0.50 -5.47 1.63
CA PHE A 93 0.52 -5.85 2.62
C PHE A 93 0.65 -4.83 3.74
N HIS A 94 1.27 -5.21 4.87
CA HIS A 94 1.20 -4.42 6.09
C HIS A 94 2.03 -3.13 6.07
N HIS A 95 3.34 -3.20 5.81
CA HIS A 95 4.23 -2.04 5.88
C HIS A 95 4.17 -1.18 4.61
N PRO A 96 3.99 0.15 4.70
CA PRO A 96 3.74 1.01 3.55
C PRO A 96 4.96 1.21 2.65
N VAL A 97 4.76 1.31 1.31
CA VAL A 97 5.84 1.66 0.35
C VAL A 97 6.28 3.11 0.57
N PHE A 98 5.28 3.97 0.76
CA PHE A 98 5.45 5.37 1.15
C PHE A 98 4.83 5.56 2.53
N SER A 99 5.68 5.56 3.55
CA SER A 99 5.24 5.79 4.92
C SER A 99 4.58 7.17 5.06
N THR A 100 3.41 7.18 5.69
CA THR A 100 2.60 8.36 5.97
C THR A 100 2.84 8.88 7.39
N ALA A 101 3.33 8.03 8.30
CA ALA A 101 3.68 8.46 9.65
C ALA A 101 4.93 9.36 9.66
N LYS A 102 4.95 10.32 10.60
CA LYS A 102 6.12 11.17 10.84
C LYS A 102 7.37 10.34 11.19
N ASP A 103 8.50 10.73 10.61
CA ASP A 103 9.84 10.17 10.85
C ASP A 103 10.00 8.66 10.57
N ARG A 104 9.14 8.10 9.70
CA ARG A 104 9.20 6.70 9.27
C ARG A 104 9.44 6.57 7.77
N ASP A 105 10.12 5.47 7.42
CA ASP A 105 10.33 5.03 6.05
C ASP A 105 10.58 3.50 6.00
N ASN A 106 10.21 2.86 4.90
CA ASN A 106 10.50 1.46 4.58
C ASN A 106 11.34 1.37 3.29
N ALA A 107 12.52 2.00 3.30
CA ALA A 107 13.35 2.15 2.10
C ALA A 107 13.76 0.82 1.45
N ALA A 108 14.11 -0.20 2.23
CA ALA A 108 14.48 -1.52 1.70
C ALA A 108 13.31 -2.20 0.98
N LEU A 109 12.12 -2.17 1.57
CA LEU A 109 10.90 -2.68 0.94
C LEU A 109 10.58 -1.93 -0.34
N ARG A 110 10.62 -0.58 -0.31
CA ARG A 110 10.36 0.24 -1.49
C ARG A 110 11.36 -0.06 -2.62
N ALA A 111 12.65 -0.17 -2.30
CA ALA A 111 13.69 -0.46 -3.28
C ALA A 111 13.49 -1.81 -3.99
N LEU A 112 12.95 -2.81 -3.28
CA LEU A 112 12.70 -4.14 -3.84
C LEU A 112 11.38 -4.22 -4.63
N TRP A 113 10.30 -3.66 -4.09
CA TRP A 113 8.95 -3.92 -4.62
C TRP A 113 8.44 -2.82 -5.55
N LYS A 114 8.78 -1.55 -5.33
CA LYS A 114 8.29 -0.44 -6.18
C LYS A 114 8.68 -0.62 -7.65
N PRO A 115 9.93 -0.95 -8.02
CA PRO A 115 10.29 -1.11 -9.43
C PRO A 115 9.44 -2.16 -10.16
N ILE A 116 9.10 -3.25 -9.47
CA ILE A 116 8.24 -4.30 -10.01
C ILE A 116 6.80 -3.79 -10.13
N ILE A 117 6.29 -3.14 -9.08
CA ILE A 117 4.95 -2.54 -9.06
C ILE A 117 4.74 -1.58 -10.25
N ASP A 118 5.72 -0.72 -10.50
CA ASP A 118 5.68 0.26 -11.59
C ASP A 118 5.82 -0.42 -12.96
N GLN A 119 6.74 -1.38 -13.09
CA GLN A 119 6.99 -2.10 -14.35
C GLN A 119 5.71 -2.78 -14.86
N TYR A 120 4.92 -3.40 -13.96
CA TYR A 120 3.69 -4.11 -14.32
C TYR A 120 2.42 -3.28 -14.14
N ARG A 121 2.55 -1.98 -13.79
CA ARG A 121 1.43 -1.03 -13.65
C ARG A 121 0.30 -1.58 -12.76
N VAL A 122 0.64 -2.00 -11.55
CA VAL A 122 -0.36 -2.39 -10.53
C VAL A 122 -1.35 -1.23 -10.36
N ASP A 123 -2.64 -1.54 -10.20
CA ASP A 123 -3.65 -0.48 -10.15
C ASP A 123 -3.74 0.17 -8.76
N LEU A 124 -3.71 -0.67 -7.73
CA LEU A 124 -3.96 -0.26 -6.35
C LEU A 124 -3.12 -1.07 -5.38
N VAL A 125 -2.48 -0.38 -4.43
CA VAL A 125 -1.73 -0.99 -3.33
C VAL A 125 -2.35 -0.57 -2.01
N LEU A 126 -2.86 -1.54 -1.25
CA LEU A 126 -3.55 -1.34 0.03
C LEU A 126 -2.63 -1.71 1.18
N GLN A 127 -2.45 -0.78 2.12
CA GLN A 127 -1.43 -0.88 3.15
C GLN A 127 -1.93 -0.38 4.50
N GLY A 128 -1.25 -0.80 5.57
CA GLY A 128 -1.55 -0.40 6.94
C GLY A 128 -0.31 0.09 7.67
N HIS A 129 -0.11 -0.43 8.89
CA HIS A 129 1.02 -0.17 9.79
C HIS A 129 1.21 1.27 10.30
N ASP A 130 1.16 2.26 9.42
CA ASP A 130 1.12 3.65 9.81
C ASP A 130 -0.31 3.98 10.18
N HIS A 131 -0.50 4.32 11.44
CA HIS A 131 -1.81 4.55 12.02
C HIS A 131 -2.31 5.97 11.66
N THR A 132 -2.45 6.19 10.37
CA THR A 132 -2.90 7.41 9.71
C THR A 132 -3.60 7.01 8.42
N TYR A 133 -4.27 7.95 7.77
CA TYR A 133 -4.72 7.80 6.41
C TYR A 133 -3.84 8.59 5.44
N GLY A 134 -3.43 7.98 4.33
CA GLY A 134 -2.79 8.70 3.24
C GLY A 134 -2.99 7.99 1.91
N ARG A 135 -3.34 8.76 0.88
CA ARG A 135 -3.51 8.28 -0.49
C ARG A 135 -2.67 9.10 -1.46
N THR A 136 -2.01 8.43 -2.39
CA THR A 136 -1.23 9.06 -3.47
C THR A 136 -2.07 9.40 -4.70
N GLY A 137 -1.51 10.24 -5.57
CA GLY A 137 -1.93 10.26 -6.99
C GLY A 137 -1.30 9.11 -7.77
N LEU A 138 -1.34 9.21 -9.11
CA LEU A 138 -0.63 8.29 -10.02
C LEU A 138 0.85 8.67 -10.23
N ASP A 139 1.20 9.91 -9.87
CA ASP A 139 2.56 10.44 -9.98
C ASP A 139 3.20 10.39 -8.59
N VAL A 140 4.01 9.35 -8.35
CA VAL A 140 4.72 9.11 -7.09
C VAL A 140 6.23 9.10 -7.34
N PRO A 141 7.06 9.54 -6.37
CA PRO A 141 8.51 9.55 -6.54
C PRO A 141 9.13 8.16 -6.33
N ASP A 142 10.32 7.92 -6.86
CA ASP A 142 11.07 6.68 -6.61
C ASP A 142 11.57 6.57 -5.18
N GLN A 143 11.99 7.70 -4.61
CA GLN A 143 12.46 7.80 -3.25
C GLN A 143 11.54 8.71 -2.44
N LEU A 144 11.29 8.29 -1.20
CA LEU A 144 10.36 8.99 -0.32
C LEU A 144 10.82 10.41 0.01
N ASN A 145 12.15 10.61 0.12
CA ASN A 145 12.79 11.90 0.39
C ASN A 145 13.48 12.50 -0.86
N ALA A 146 13.02 12.17 -2.06
CA ALA A 146 13.48 12.87 -3.26
C ALA A 146 13.08 14.35 -3.14
N SER A 147 14.04 15.23 -2.83
CA SER A 147 13.86 16.66 -3.06
C SER A 147 13.56 16.86 -4.54
N PRO A 148 12.65 17.75 -4.93
CA PRO A 148 12.35 18.02 -6.34
C PRO A 148 13.58 18.50 -7.15
N GLU A 149 14.70 18.81 -6.49
CA GLU A 149 15.94 19.28 -7.11
C GLU A 149 17.06 18.24 -7.22
N VAL A 150 16.91 17.02 -6.68
CA VAL A 150 17.98 16.00 -6.78
C VAL A 150 17.42 14.67 -7.27
N ALA A 151 17.34 14.55 -8.59
CA ALA A 151 17.28 13.25 -9.25
C ALA A 151 18.65 12.55 -9.07
N VAL A 152 18.74 11.65 -8.10
CA VAL A 152 19.87 10.71 -8.02
C VAL A 152 19.47 9.48 -8.82
N PRO A 153 20.11 9.16 -9.95
CA PRO A 153 19.78 7.97 -10.71
C PRO A 153 20.17 6.74 -9.89
N VAL A 154 19.20 5.87 -9.59
CA VAL A 154 19.49 4.51 -9.14
C VAL A 154 19.87 3.71 -10.38
N THR A 155 21.17 3.67 -10.69
CA THR A 155 21.75 2.76 -11.67
C THR A 155 21.74 1.33 -11.12
N LEU A 156 20.73 0.53 -11.51
CA LEU A 156 20.96 -0.88 -11.79
C LEU A 156 21.12 -1.03 -13.30
N GLY A 157 22.38 -1.19 -13.73
CA GLY A 157 22.73 -1.45 -15.13
C GLY A 157 23.03 -0.19 -15.93
N ASN A 158 24.23 -0.16 -16.53
CA ASN A 158 24.65 0.88 -17.46
C ASN A 158 23.68 0.95 -18.65
N VAL A 159 22.88 2.02 -18.71
CA VAL A 159 22.23 2.47 -19.95
C VAL A 159 22.77 3.87 -20.24
N ALA A 160 23.13 4.11 -21.50
CA ALA A 160 23.86 5.28 -21.94
C ALA A 160 23.17 6.61 -21.56
N THR A 161 23.99 7.55 -21.10
CA THR A 161 23.68 8.95 -20.80
C THR A 161 22.79 9.62 -21.85
N GLY A 162 21.73 10.31 -21.41
CA GLY A 162 21.15 11.43 -22.17
C GLY A 162 19.65 11.43 -22.46
N VAL A 163 18.80 10.80 -21.64
CA VAL A 163 17.35 11.01 -21.73
C VAL A 163 16.81 11.45 -20.37
N GLN A 164 16.43 12.73 -20.26
CA GLN A 164 15.52 13.21 -19.22
C GLN A 164 14.13 12.65 -19.53
N ALA A 165 13.96 11.34 -19.33
CA ALA A 165 12.65 10.74 -19.35
C ALA A 165 12.01 11.09 -18.02
N ARG A 166 11.13 12.09 -18.02
CA ARG A 166 10.07 12.16 -17.00
C ARG A 166 9.42 10.77 -17.05
N GLU A 167 9.64 9.94 -16.04
CA GLU A 167 9.14 8.58 -16.08
C GLU A 167 7.63 8.61 -16.35
N PRO A 168 7.12 7.73 -17.24
CA PRO A 168 5.70 7.65 -17.50
C PRO A 168 4.97 7.43 -16.18
N ARG A 169 3.86 8.14 -15.96
CA ARG A 169 3.04 8.02 -14.73
C ARG A 169 2.95 6.56 -14.35
N THR A 170 3.46 6.20 -13.17
CA THR A 170 3.56 4.80 -12.70
C THR A 170 2.20 4.08 -12.72
N GLY A 171 1.10 4.85 -12.65
CA GLY A 171 -0.26 4.35 -12.83
C GLY A 171 -0.84 3.68 -11.59
N THR A 172 -0.05 3.59 -10.52
CA THR A 172 -0.40 2.93 -9.27
C THR A 172 -0.89 3.94 -8.24
N VAL A 173 -2.02 3.65 -7.57
CA VAL A 173 -2.43 4.39 -6.37
C VAL A 173 -2.03 3.60 -5.12
N TYR A 174 -1.32 4.25 -4.21
CA TYR A 174 -0.99 3.68 -2.90
C TYR A 174 -1.92 4.27 -1.85
N VAL A 175 -2.48 3.40 -1.01
CA VAL A 175 -3.37 3.77 0.09
C VAL A 175 -2.84 3.17 1.38
N VAL A 176 -2.54 4.03 2.34
CA VAL A 176 -2.29 3.66 3.73
C VAL A 176 -3.53 4.01 4.53
N SER A 177 -4.06 3.06 5.28
CA SER A 177 -5.31 3.22 6.01
C SER A 177 -5.26 2.49 7.36
N VAL A 178 -6.08 2.97 8.30
CA VAL A 178 -6.21 2.38 9.62
C VAL A 178 -7.68 2.37 10.05
N SER A 179 -8.13 1.20 10.53
CA SER A 179 -9.47 1.02 11.11
C SER A 179 -9.45 1.07 12.64
N GLY A 180 -8.28 0.89 13.26
CA GLY A 180 -8.09 0.85 14.71
C GLY A 180 -7.95 2.24 15.36
N PRO A 181 -8.06 2.32 16.70
CA PRO A 181 -8.11 3.60 17.43
C PRO A 181 -6.74 4.21 17.76
N LYS A 182 -5.65 3.44 17.66
CA LYS A 182 -4.29 3.97 17.87
C LYS A 182 -3.95 4.82 16.65
N MET A 183 -3.46 6.04 16.84
CA MET A 183 -3.22 7.02 15.77
C MET A 183 -1.85 7.70 15.91
N TYR A 184 -1.22 8.07 14.79
CA TYR A 184 0.07 8.77 14.73
C TYR A 184 -0.07 10.16 14.10
N ASN A 185 1.01 10.95 14.18
CA ASN A 185 1.12 12.17 13.39
C ASN A 185 1.43 11.84 11.93
N ILE A 186 0.76 12.50 11.00
CA ILE A 186 1.02 12.40 9.57
C ILE A 186 2.19 13.29 9.16
N ASN A 187 2.95 12.83 8.17
CA ASN A 187 3.87 13.65 7.40
C ASN A 187 3.31 13.84 5.99
N ARG A 188 2.58 14.93 5.77
CA ARG A 188 1.98 15.25 4.47
C ARG A 188 3.09 15.49 3.44
N ARG A 189 3.02 14.78 2.31
CA ARG A 189 3.95 14.94 1.17
C ARG A 189 3.23 15.47 -0.07
N PRO A 190 3.92 16.18 -1.00
CA PRO A 190 3.27 16.80 -2.16
C PRO A 190 2.52 15.84 -3.10
N PHE A 191 2.97 14.58 -3.18
CA PHE A 191 2.34 13.54 -4.01
C PHE A 191 1.10 12.89 -3.36
N MET A 192 0.84 13.18 -2.08
CA MET A 192 -0.36 12.72 -1.37
C MET A 192 -1.54 13.61 -1.73
N LYS A 193 -2.59 12.99 -2.26
CA LYS A 193 -3.83 13.66 -2.66
C LYS A 193 -4.77 13.84 -1.49
N ARG A 194 -4.76 12.88 -0.58
CA ARG A 194 -5.59 12.91 0.62
C ARG A 194 -4.82 12.41 1.82
N VAL A 195 -4.99 13.04 2.96
CA VAL A 195 -4.42 12.63 4.25
C VAL A 195 -5.47 12.62 5.36
N GLY A 196 -5.18 11.97 6.47
CA GLY A 196 -6.01 12.00 7.66
C GLY A 196 -5.29 11.47 8.90
N GLU A 197 -5.59 12.09 10.03
CA GLU A 197 -5.21 11.70 11.38
C GLU A 197 -6.49 11.54 12.20
N ASP A 198 -6.38 10.84 13.33
CA ASP A 198 -7.48 10.71 14.31
C ASP A 198 -8.84 10.35 13.69
N THR A 199 -8.81 9.56 12.62
CA THR A 199 -9.97 9.18 11.82
C THR A 199 -9.90 7.70 11.50
N GLN A 200 -10.85 6.93 12.03
CA GLN A 200 -10.97 5.50 11.73
C GLN A 200 -11.73 5.31 10.42
N LEU A 201 -11.13 4.57 9.49
CA LEU A 201 -11.67 4.38 8.15
C LEU A 201 -11.81 2.90 7.80
N TYR A 202 -12.80 2.60 6.96
CA TYR A 202 -12.87 1.36 6.19
C TYR A 202 -13.00 1.67 4.71
N GLN A 203 -12.62 0.71 3.86
CA GLN A 203 -12.58 0.91 2.42
C GLN A 203 -13.61 0.01 1.72
N VAL A 204 -14.24 0.56 0.70
CA VAL A 204 -15.12 -0.16 -0.23
C VAL A 204 -14.52 0.00 -1.62
N ILE A 205 -14.26 -1.13 -2.27
CA ILE A 205 -13.71 -1.17 -3.63
C ILE A 205 -14.73 -1.89 -4.51
N SER A 206 -15.15 -1.23 -5.58
CA SER A 206 -16.10 -1.78 -6.56
C SER A 206 -15.43 -1.84 -7.92
N ILE A 207 -15.54 -2.98 -8.60
CA ILE A 207 -15.02 -3.17 -9.96
C ILE A 207 -16.18 -3.48 -10.89
N ALA A 208 -16.28 -2.73 -11.99
CA ALA A 208 -17.29 -2.91 -13.03
C ALA A 208 -16.65 -2.69 -14.41
N GLY A 209 -16.28 -3.79 -15.07
CA GLY A 209 -15.61 -3.76 -16.36
C GLY A 209 -14.28 -2.99 -16.29
N ASP A 210 -14.22 -1.88 -17.03
CA ASP A 210 -13.03 -1.01 -17.11
C ASP A 210 -12.97 0.08 -16.03
N LYS A 211 -13.87 0.04 -15.05
CA LYS A 211 -13.90 0.99 -13.93
C LYS A 211 -13.64 0.30 -12.59
N LEU A 212 -12.70 0.84 -11.82
CA LEU A 212 -12.50 0.58 -10.40
C LEU A 212 -12.86 1.84 -9.62
N ARG A 213 -13.76 1.72 -8.65
CA ARG A 213 -14.13 2.77 -7.73
C ARG A 213 -13.61 2.44 -6.34
N PHE A 214 -12.89 3.38 -5.75
CA PHE A 214 -12.41 3.30 -4.37
C PHE A 214 -13.16 4.31 -3.52
N GLU A 215 -13.58 3.89 -2.33
CA GLU A 215 -14.14 4.76 -1.30
C GLU A 215 -13.50 4.44 0.05
N ALA A 216 -12.97 5.43 0.75
CA ALA A 216 -12.70 5.39 2.17
C ALA A 216 -13.86 6.05 2.91
N ARG A 217 -14.41 5.36 3.90
CA ARG A 217 -15.56 5.81 4.69
C ARG A 217 -15.21 5.86 6.17
N THR A 218 -15.76 6.85 6.88
CA THR A 218 -15.65 6.93 8.35
C THR A 218 -16.36 5.76 9.02
N ALA A 219 -16.11 5.52 10.30
CA ALA A 219 -16.79 4.47 11.06
C ALA A 219 -18.33 4.58 11.06
N VAL A 220 -18.89 5.77 10.80
CA VAL A 220 -20.33 6.02 10.66
C VAL A 220 -20.81 6.05 9.21
N GLY A 221 -19.95 5.72 8.25
CA GLY A 221 -20.29 5.51 6.84
C GLY A 221 -20.19 6.75 5.94
N GLN A 222 -19.81 7.91 6.48
CA GLN A 222 -19.64 9.14 5.67
C GLN A 222 -18.46 8.99 4.71
N LEU A 223 -18.59 9.53 3.50
CA LEU A 223 -17.54 9.46 2.48
C LEU A 223 -16.36 10.34 2.88
N TYR A 224 -15.31 9.70 3.39
CA TYR A 224 -14.07 10.38 3.71
C TYR A 224 -13.32 10.67 2.42
N ASP A 225 -12.95 9.69 1.60
CA ASP A 225 -12.20 9.90 0.36
C ASP A 225 -12.67 8.98 -0.76
N ALA A 226 -12.56 9.42 -2.02
CA ALA A 226 -12.95 8.57 -3.14
C ALA A 226 -12.31 8.99 -4.47
N PHE A 227 -12.09 7.98 -5.32
CA PHE A 227 -11.66 8.18 -6.70
C PHE A 227 -12.13 7.02 -7.58
N GLU A 228 -12.12 7.26 -8.88
CA GLU A 228 -12.33 6.25 -9.91
C GLU A 228 -11.08 6.11 -10.78
N LEU A 229 -10.69 4.87 -11.05
CA LEU A 229 -9.75 4.51 -12.09
C LEU A 229 -10.52 3.96 -13.29
N VAL A 230 -10.16 4.43 -14.48
CA VAL A 230 -10.63 3.87 -15.75
C VAL A 230 -9.42 3.34 -16.53
N LYS A 231 -9.50 2.08 -16.96
CA LYS A 231 -8.47 1.43 -17.78
C LYS A 231 -8.33 2.16 -19.12
N ARG A 232 -7.09 2.29 -19.59
CA ARG A 232 -6.76 2.86 -20.90
C ARG A 232 -5.73 1.97 -21.59
N ASP A 233 -6.00 1.60 -22.84
CA ASP A 233 -5.13 0.68 -23.57
C ASP A 233 -3.74 1.30 -23.80
N GLY A 234 -2.69 0.59 -23.38
CA GLY A 234 -1.31 1.02 -23.53
C GLY A 234 -0.89 2.21 -22.63
N GLU A 235 -1.82 2.86 -21.94
CA GLU A 235 -1.58 4.02 -21.09
C GLU A 235 -1.78 3.71 -19.60
N PRO A 236 -1.24 4.54 -18.68
CA PRO A 236 -1.64 4.49 -17.27
C PRO A 236 -3.15 4.73 -17.10
N ASN A 237 -3.76 4.23 -16.03
CA ASN A 237 -5.17 4.48 -15.74
C ASN A 237 -5.49 5.98 -15.74
N GLN A 238 -6.72 6.33 -16.13
CA GLN A 238 -7.26 7.66 -15.86
C GLN A 238 -7.81 7.68 -14.43
N LEU A 239 -7.30 8.59 -13.59
CA LEU A 239 -7.82 8.82 -12.25
C LEU A 239 -8.76 10.04 -12.26
N THR A 240 -9.96 9.87 -11.72
CA THR A 240 -10.92 10.95 -11.48
C THR A 240 -11.21 11.04 -9.99
N GLU A 241 -10.97 12.20 -9.39
CA GLU A 241 -11.28 12.46 -7.98
C GLU A 241 -12.80 12.59 -7.78
N ILE A 242 -13.31 12.02 -6.69
CA ILE A 242 -14.72 12.15 -6.31
C ILE A 242 -14.79 13.02 -5.06
N PRO A 243 -15.61 14.09 -5.05
CA PRO A 243 -15.75 14.95 -3.88
C PRO A 243 -16.14 14.18 -2.62
N ALA A 244 -15.46 14.49 -1.53
CA ALA A 244 -15.75 13.91 -0.23
C ALA A 244 -16.88 14.64 0.50
N GLU A 245 -17.51 13.94 1.42
CA GLU A 245 -18.52 14.50 2.34
C GLU A 245 -17.87 15.13 3.58
N VAL A 246 -16.69 14.64 3.96
CA VAL A 246 -15.98 15.05 5.17
C VAL A 246 -14.66 15.69 4.77
N ALA A 247 -14.28 16.79 5.44
CA ALA A 247 -12.99 17.43 5.27
C ALA A 247 -11.85 16.52 5.76
N GLU A 248 -10.61 16.82 5.35
CA GLU A 248 -9.45 16.19 5.97
C GLU A 248 -9.36 16.55 7.44
N HIS A 249 -9.02 15.56 8.26
CA HIS A 249 -8.72 15.78 9.67
C HIS A 249 -7.22 15.68 9.86
N THR A 250 -6.56 16.81 10.15
CA THR A 250 -5.15 16.82 10.54
C THR A 250 -4.98 17.60 11.84
N ARG A 251 -4.08 17.15 12.70
CA ARG A 251 -3.67 17.83 13.91
C ARG A 251 -3.08 19.20 13.55
N PRO A 252 -3.31 20.22 14.38
CA PRO A 252 -2.63 21.50 14.23
C PRO A 252 -1.12 21.30 14.23
N ILE A 253 -0.41 22.08 13.41
CA ILE A 253 1.05 22.17 13.48
C ILE A 253 1.36 22.81 14.83
N VAL A 254 1.97 22.04 15.73
CA VAL A 254 2.57 22.60 16.95
C VAL A 254 3.89 23.23 16.52
N GLU A 255 3.95 24.55 16.41
CA GLU A 255 5.22 25.26 16.32
C GLU A 255 5.95 25.02 17.66
N GLU A 256 7.10 24.33 17.62
CA GLU A 256 7.95 24.23 18.81
C GLU A 256 8.40 25.65 19.18
N GLU A 257 7.95 26.15 20.35
CA GLU A 257 8.49 27.39 20.90
C GLU A 257 10.01 27.25 20.98
N ALA A 258 10.72 28.19 20.33
CA ALA A 258 12.17 28.27 20.38
C ALA A 258 12.61 28.20 21.85
N PRO A 259 13.65 27.40 22.19
CA PRO A 259 14.10 27.30 23.57
C PRO A 259 14.47 28.69 24.08
N VAL A 260 13.74 29.15 25.10
CA VAL A 260 14.06 30.38 25.83
C VAL A 260 15.46 30.19 26.40
N GLY A 261 16.43 30.90 25.82
CA GLY A 261 17.82 30.85 26.23
C GLY A 261 17.96 31.14 27.73
N LYS A 262 18.75 30.32 28.42
CA LYS A 262 19.31 30.64 29.73
C LYS A 262 20.68 31.27 29.55
#